data_AF-A0A226T5U4-F1
#
_entry.id   AF-A0A226T5U4-F1
#
_cell.length_a   1.000
_cell.length_b   1.000
_cell.length_c   1.000
_cell.angle_alpha   90.00
_cell.angle_beta   90.00
_cell.angle_gamma   90.00
#
_symmetry.space_group_name_H-M   'P 1'
#
loop_
_entity.id
_entity.type
_entity.pdbx_description
1 polymer ?
#
loop_
_entity_poly.entity_id
_entity_poly.type
_entity_poly.pdbx_seq_one_letter_code
_entity_poly.pdbx_strand_id
1 'polypeptide(L)' 'MAGRKAAVEVGNVLNKVTPTLRKLSRWEDLSFKAVQDQIASALIASHVNPSTARTLAYWIRLGLELLV' A
#
# COMPACT_ATOMS: atom_id res chain seq x y z
N MET A 1 9.30 -17.49 14.53
CA MET A 1 9.42 -16.24 15.31
C MET A 1 9.68 -14.99 14.47
N ALA A 2 10.47 -15.04 13.38
CA ALA A 2 10.74 -13.87 12.53
C ALA A 2 9.49 -13.26 11.86
N GLY A 3 8.57 -14.09 11.35
CA GLY A 3 7.35 -13.62 10.67
C GLY A 3 6.40 -12.80 11.56
N ARG A 4 6.26 -13.15 12.84
CA ARG A 4 5.41 -12.39 13.79
C ARG A 4 6.00 -11.02 14.10
N LYS A 5 7.33 -10.94 14.22
CA LYS A 5 8.04 -9.68 14.50
C LYS A 5 7.96 -8.72 13.30
N ALA A 6 8.18 -9.26 12.09
CA ALA A 6 7.99 -8.53 10.84
C ALA A 6 6.55 -8.04 10.65
N ALA A 7 5.55 -8.87 10.95
CA ALA A 7 4.13 -8.48 10.86
C ALA A 7 3.78 -7.35 11.84
N VAL A 8 4.33 -7.36 13.06
CA VAL A 8 4.14 -6.27 14.05
C VAL A 8 4.83 -4.99 13.60
N GLU A 9 6.04 -5.08 13.03
CA GLU A 9 6.73 -3.91 12.46
C GLU A 9 5.94 -3.31 11.30
N VAL A 10 5.48 -4.15 10.37
CA VAL A 10 4.64 -3.71 9.24
C VAL A 10 3.34 -3.08 9.74
N GLY A 11 2.66 -3.70 10.71
CA GLY A 11 1.44 -3.14 11.32
C GLY A 11 1.67 -1.79 11.99
N ASN A 12 2.81 -1.60 12.67
CA ASN A 12 3.17 -0.32 13.27
C ASN A 12 3.48 0.76 12.23
N VAL A 13 4.17 0.39 11.14
CA VAL A 13 4.43 1.30 10.02
C VAL A 13 3.10 1.69 9.37
N LEU A 14 2.22 0.72 9.10
CA LEU A 14 0.88 0.94 8.55
C LEU A 14 0.05 1.87 9.43
N ASN A 15 0.01 1.65 10.74
CA ASN A 15 -0.71 2.52 11.67
C ASN A 15 -0.18 3.97 11.66
N LYS A 16 1.14 4.16 11.49
CA LYS A 16 1.73 5.51 11.38
C LYS A 16 1.37 6.21 10.07
N VAL A 17 1.31 5.48 8.96
CA VAL A 17 0.99 6.07 7.64
C VAL A 17 -0.52 6.14 7.37
N THR A 18 -1.34 5.37 8.09
CA THR A 18 -2.80 5.31 7.95
C THR A 18 -3.47 6.68 8.01
N PRO A 19 -3.13 7.62 8.90
CA PRO A 19 -3.73 8.96 8.90
C PRO A 19 -3.40 9.77 7.63
N THR A 20 -2.20 9.59 7.07
CA THR A 20 -1.80 10.23 5.80
C THR A 20 -2.50 9.57 4.61
N LEU A 21 -2.64 8.24 4.62
CA LEU A 21 -3.42 7.50 3.63
C LEU A 21 -4.91 7.84 3.72
N ARG A 22 -5.45 8.06 4.93
CA ARG A 22 -6.82 8.55 5.15
C ARG A 22 -7.00 10.00 4.69
N LYS A 23 -5.94 10.81 4.62
CA LYS A 23 -5.98 12.14 3.96
C LYS A 23 -5.97 12.04 2.43
N LEU A 24 -5.59 10.88 1.87
CA LEU A 24 -5.84 10.54 0.48
C LEU A 24 -7.29 10.06 0.26
N SER A 25 -8.21 10.33 1.21
CA SER A 25 -9.61 9.92 1.44
C SER A 25 -10.53 9.69 0.24
N ARG A 26 -10.09 9.96 -0.98
CA ARG A 26 -10.74 9.51 -2.21
C ARG A 26 -10.41 8.06 -2.59
N TRP A 27 -9.39 7.41 -2.02
CA TRP A 27 -9.03 6.06 -2.45
C TRP A 27 -10.07 5.01 -2.08
N GLU A 28 -10.87 5.21 -1.02
CA GLU A 28 -11.99 4.33 -0.65
C GLU A 28 -13.10 4.36 -1.70
N ASP A 29 -13.31 5.52 -2.36
CA ASP A 29 -14.27 5.69 -3.46
C ASP A 29 -13.71 5.22 -4.82
N LEU A 30 -12.41 4.95 -4.90
CA LEU A 30 -11.75 4.51 -6.12
C LEU A 30 -11.74 2.98 -6.20
N SER A 31 -11.93 2.46 -7.43
CA SER A 31 -11.85 1.03 -7.67
C SER A 31 -10.49 0.47 -7.25
N PHE A 32 -10.47 -0.78 -6.79
CA PHE A 32 -9.24 -1.50 -6.41
C PHE A 32 -8.11 -1.29 -7.41
N LYS A 33 -8.45 -1.47 -8.69
CA LYS A 33 -7.52 -1.34 -9.81
C LYS A 33 -6.99 0.10 -9.97
N ALA A 34 -7.83 1.12 -9.80
CA ALA A 34 -7.40 2.51 -9.92
C ALA A 34 -6.37 2.89 -8.86
N VAL A 35 -6.59 2.47 -7.61
CA VAL A 35 -5.64 2.73 -6.51
C VAL A 35 -4.35 1.93 -6.70
N GLN A 36 -4.46 0.65 -7.09
CA GLN A 36 -3.30 -0.19 -7.42
C GLN A 36 -2.46 0.42 -8.56
N ASP A 37 -3.10 0.90 -9.64
CA ASP A 37 -2.41 1.48 -10.79
C ASP A 37 -1.70 2.80 -10.42
N GLN A 38 -2.30 3.62 -9.55
CA GLN A 38 -1.67 4.84 -9.03
C GLN A 38 -0.43 4.52 -8.20
N ILE A 39 -0.51 3.56 -7.28
CA ILE A 39 0.62 3.12 -6.46
C ILE A 39 1.73 2.54 -7.35
N ALA A 40 1.38 1.69 -8.31
CA ALA A 40 2.34 1.12 -9.24
C ALA A 40 3.06 2.21 -10.06
N SER A 41 2.31 3.20 -10.54
CA SER A 41 2.86 4.32 -11.32
C SER A 41 3.83 5.17 -10.49
N ALA A 42 3.50 5.45 -9.23
CA ALA A 42 4.37 6.19 -8.31
C ALA A 42 5.68 5.42 -8.00
N LEU A 43 5.59 4.11 -7.81
CA LEU A 43 6.76 3.25 -7.59
C LEU A 43 7.66 3.20 -8.84
N ILE A 44 7.07 3.08 -10.04
CA ILE A 44 7.82 3.10 -11.30
C ILE A 44 8.51 4.46 -11.50
N ALA A 45 7.81 5.56 -11.24
CA ALA A 45 8.39 6.91 -11.28
C ALA A 45 9.53 7.09 -10.27
N SER A 46 9.54 6.31 -9.17
CA SER A 46 10.61 6.24 -8.19
C SER A 46 11.70 5.22 -8.54
N HIS A 47 11.79 4.82 -9.81
CA HIS A 47 12.77 3.87 -10.34
C HIS A 47 12.65 2.42 -9.81
N VAL A 48 11.51 2.03 -9.24
CA VAL A 48 11.24 0.62 -8.93
C VAL A 48 10.91 -0.13 -10.23
N ASN A 49 11.48 -1.33 -10.42
CA ASN A 49 11.19 -2.16 -11.59
C ASN A 49 9.66 -2.38 -11.74
N PRO A 50 9.07 -2.28 -12.95
CA PRO A 50 7.63 -2.41 -13.16
C PRO A 50 6.98 -3.69 -12.62
N SER A 51 7.66 -4.85 -12.69
CA SER A 51 7.11 -6.11 -12.16
C SER A 51 7.03 -6.09 -10.63
N THR A 52 8.08 -5.56 -10.00
CA THR A 52 8.17 -5.38 -8.55
C THR A 52 7.18 -4.32 -8.07
N ALA A 53 7.08 -3.20 -8.79
CA ALA A 53 6.16 -2.11 -8.49
C ALA A 53 4.70 -2.57 -8.49
N ARG A 54 4.29 -3.38 -9.47
CA ARG A 54 2.92 -3.93 -9.53
C ARG A 54 2.63 -4.91 -8.39
N THR A 55 3.62 -5.72 -8.03
CA THR A 55 3.51 -6.66 -6.90
C THR A 55 3.35 -5.90 -5.59
N LEU A 56 4.19 -4.89 -5.36
CA LEU A 56 4.09 -4.02 -4.17
C LEU A 56 2.77 -3.26 -4.15
N ALA A 57 2.32 -2.73 -5.28
CA ALA A 57 1.05 -2.01 -5.37
C ALA A 57 -0.16 -2.88 -5.01
N TYR A 58 -0.16 -4.15 -5.43
CA TYR A 58 -1.20 -5.11 -5.04
C TYR A 58 -1.24 -5.31 -3.52
N TRP A 59 -0.08 -5.56 -2.88
CA TRP A 59 -0.01 -5.78 -1.43
C TRP A 59 -0.33 -4.51 -0.63
N ILE A 60 0.09 -3.34 -1.09
CA ILE A 60 -0.25 -2.06 -0.45
C ILE A 60 -1.77 -1.83 -0.54
N ARG A 61 -2.38 -2.09 -1.69
CA ARG A 61 -3.83 -1.93 -1.86
C ARG A 61 -4.64 -2.93 -1.03
N LEU A 62 -4.18 -4.18 -0.91
CA LEU A 62 -4.76 -5.17 -0.01
C LEU A 62 -4.64 -4.76 1.46
N GLY A 63 -3.47 -4.26 1.86
CA GLY A 63 -3.24 -3.76 3.21
C GLY A 63 -4.15 -2.58 3.55
N LEU A 64 -4.38 -1.68 2.59
CA LEU A 64 -5.34 -0.57 2.72
C LEU A 64 -6.78 -1.06 2.97
N GLU A 65 -7.19 -2.13 2.29
CA GLU A 65 -8.54 -2.71 2.42
C GLU A 65 -8.77 -3.35 3.80
N LEU A 66 -7.72 -3.91 4.41
CA LEU A 66 -7.78 -4.53 5.73
C LEU A 66 -7.69 -3.54 6.90
N LEU A 67 -7.44 -2.25 6.62
CA LEU A 67 -7.34 -1.17 7.61
C LEU A 67 -8.64 -0.36 7.78
N VAL A 68 -9.66 -0.69 6.98
CA VAL A 68 -11.03 -0.15 7.02
C VAL A 68 -11.92 -1.16 7.75
#